data_AF-A0A932LBP3-F1
#
_entry.id   AF-A0A932LBP3-F1
#
_cell.length_a   1.000
_cell.length_b   1.000
_cell.length_c   1.000
_cell.angle_alpha   90.00
_cell.angle_beta   90.00
_cell.angle_gamma   90.00
#
_symmetry.space_group_name_H-M   'P 1'
#
loop_
_entity.id
_entity.type
_entity.pdbx_description
1 polymer ?
#
loop_
_entity_poly.entity_id
_entity_poly.type
_entity_poly.pdbx_seq_one_letter_code
_entity_poly.pdbx_strand_id
1 'polypeptide(L)'
;MFGPAQLYRNEGNGTFRDVTRDTLGPTTWGGIGAKAFDFNNDGKLEVYIVDMHSDMWMGLDAQHTSLELARRSEKEKFSTYFGPLGEGDETAHQAALEMADLLEYQLSEVIHGNSFFKALGGGRFEEISNTANLETFWPWGIAAEDFDNDGHPDVFLPSGMGYPFYYWRNYLLMNNGDETFTDRGSEMGIEPPAGGIYLPQKIRNQPSARSSRCAATADFDGDGRLEIVTNNFNDRPYYYRSSLPRRNYGAFRLRGTQSNRDAVGALVKLHIGEEVMLRQVQAAGGYLSHSSKTLHFGLGDRPKVDWAEIRWPSGRRQRIDAPAINRLHDIVEPETDSKPLGSTDAGNE
;
A
#
# COMPACT_ATOMS: atom_id res chain seq x y z
N MET A 1 -6.69 1.46 -18.77
CA MET A 1 -5.43 0.76 -18.47
C MET A 1 -5.69 -0.72 -18.61
N PHE A 2 -5.32 -1.34 -19.73
CA PHE A 2 -5.59 -2.76 -19.94
C PHE A 2 -4.28 -3.53 -19.90
N GLY A 3 -4.25 -4.65 -19.18
CA GLY A 3 -3.13 -5.58 -19.16
C GLY A 3 -2.70 -6.00 -17.75
N PRO A 4 -2.14 -7.22 -17.61
CA PRO A 4 -1.71 -7.72 -16.32
C PRO A 4 -0.57 -6.87 -15.75
N ALA A 5 -0.52 -6.72 -14.44
CA ALA A 5 0.64 -6.12 -13.78
C ALA A 5 1.89 -6.97 -14.03
N GLN A 6 3.01 -6.32 -14.29
CA GLN A 6 4.27 -6.96 -14.64
C GLN A 6 5.36 -6.70 -13.59
N LEU A 7 6.16 -7.72 -13.33
CA LEU A 7 7.34 -7.66 -12.48
C LEU A 7 8.60 -7.90 -13.31
N TYR A 8 9.47 -6.90 -13.32
CA TYR A 8 10.75 -6.96 -14.00
C TYR A 8 11.91 -7.07 -13.02
N ARG A 9 12.77 -8.07 -13.22
CA ARG A 9 14.04 -8.19 -12.50
C ARG A 9 15.10 -7.35 -13.18
N ASN A 10 15.77 -6.50 -12.42
CA ASN A 10 16.98 -5.80 -12.87
C ASN A 10 18.16 -6.79 -12.90
N GLU A 11 18.79 -6.97 -14.05
CA GLU A 11 19.91 -7.89 -14.25
C GLU A 11 21.27 -7.26 -13.89
N GLY A 12 21.29 -6.02 -13.40
CA GLY A 12 22.49 -5.31 -12.94
C GLY A 12 23.38 -4.76 -14.07
N ASN A 13 23.02 -5.02 -15.32
CA ASN A 13 23.74 -4.59 -16.52
C ASN A 13 22.97 -3.55 -17.36
N GLY A 14 21.96 -2.90 -16.74
CA GLY A 14 21.08 -1.94 -17.42
C GLY A 14 19.93 -2.58 -18.22
N THR A 15 19.77 -3.91 -18.14
CA THR A 15 18.64 -4.62 -18.74
C THR A 15 17.69 -5.16 -17.67
N PHE A 16 16.46 -5.45 -18.11
CA PHE A 16 15.41 -6.00 -17.28
C PHE A 16 14.84 -7.25 -17.93
N ARG A 17 14.52 -8.25 -17.10
CA ARG A 17 13.85 -9.48 -17.52
C ARG A 17 12.47 -9.54 -16.89
N ASP A 18 11.46 -9.84 -17.70
CA ASP A 18 10.13 -10.17 -17.19
C ASP A 18 10.21 -11.50 -16.41
N VAL A 19 9.83 -11.44 -15.12
CA VAL A 19 9.79 -12.59 -14.22
C VAL A 19 8.40 -12.76 -13.58
N THR A 20 7.39 -12.09 -14.14
CA THR A 20 6.04 -12.00 -13.58
C THR A 20 5.45 -13.37 -13.27
N ARG A 21 5.41 -14.26 -14.27
CA ARG A 21 4.82 -15.59 -14.13
C ARG A 21 5.59 -16.50 -13.19
N ASP A 22 6.92 -16.46 -13.27
CA ASP A 22 7.81 -17.29 -12.45
C ASP A 22 7.81 -16.88 -10.97
N THR A 23 7.44 -15.62 -10.68
CA THR A 23 7.58 -15.02 -9.35
C THR A 23 6.24 -14.79 -8.65
N LEU A 24 5.26 -14.21 -9.36
CA LEU A 24 3.96 -13.81 -8.84
C LEU A 24 2.82 -14.71 -9.31
N GLY A 25 2.96 -15.35 -10.48
CA GLY A 25 1.86 -16.09 -11.10
C GLY A 25 0.83 -15.15 -11.75
N PRO A 26 -0.49 -15.36 -11.55
CA PRO A 26 -1.54 -14.43 -11.99
C PRO A 26 -1.44 -13.07 -11.29
N THR A 27 -1.73 -11.99 -12.01
CA THR A 27 -1.66 -10.61 -11.47
C THR A 27 -2.86 -9.77 -11.87
N THR A 28 -3.08 -8.69 -11.15
CA THR A 28 -4.16 -7.72 -11.41
C THR A 28 -4.21 -7.22 -12.88
N TRP A 29 -5.39 -7.13 -13.51
CA TRP A 29 -5.58 -6.75 -14.92
C TRP A 29 -5.62 -5.22 -15.22
N GLY A 30 -5.85 -4.38 -14.22
CA GLY A 30 -5.83 -2.92 -14.40
C GLY A 30 -5.17 -2.20 -13.25
N GLY A 31 -3.96 -2.67 -12.91
CA GLY A 31 -3.16 -2.12 -11.82
C GLY A 31 -2.94 -0.62 -11.98
N ILE A 32 -3.34 0.15 -10.97
CA ILE A 32 -3.23 1.62 -10.96
C ILE A 32 -2.18 2.12 -9.96
N GLY A 33 -1.84 1.29 -8.97
CA GLY A 33 -0.84 1.59 -7.95
C GLY A 33 -0.21 0.30 -7.42
N ALA A 34 1.06 0.40 -7.03
CA ALA A 34 1.80 -0.69 -6.40
C ALA A 34 2.67 -0.14 -5.26
N LYS A 35 2.77 -0.90 -4.16
CA LYS A 35 3.57 -0.53 -2.98
C LYS A 35 4.20 -1.80 -2.41
N ALA A 36 5.46 -1.69 -2.01
CA ALA A 36 6.13 -2.74 -1.27
C ALA A 36 6.38 -2.34 0.19
N PHE A 37 6.16 -3.23 1.14
CA PHE A 37 6.38 -2.95 2.58
C PHE A 37 6.40 -4.27 3.36
N ASP A 38 7.05 -4.28 4.52
CA ASP A 38 7.09 -5.42 5.44
C ASP A 38 5.88 -5.32 6.38
N PHE A 39 4.80 -6.05 6.06
CA PHE A 39 3.53 -5.90 6.79
C PHE A 39 3.45 -6.75 8.07
N ASN A 40 4.21 -7.85 8.15
CA ASN A 40 4.17 -8.81 9.25
C ASN A 40 5.47 -8.84 10.06
N ASN A 41 6.40 -7.91 9.79
CA ASN A 41 7.69 -7.77 10.47
C ASN A 41 8.56 -9.04 10.35
N ASP A 42 8.51 -9.73 9.19
CA ASP A 42 9.35 -10.89 8.92
C ASP A 42 10.67 -10.54 8.19
N GLY A 43 10.87 -9.25 7.90
CA GLY A 43 12.05 -8.71 7.24
C GLY A 43 12.04 -8.88 5.72
N LYS A 44 10.92 -9.31 5.12
CA LYS A 44 10.70 -9.35 3.68
C LYS A 44 9.71 -8.25 3.29
N LEU A 45 9.72 -7.89 2.00
CA LEU A 45 8.81 -6.88 1.48
C LEU A 45 7.76 -7.57 0.63
N GLU A 46 6.52 -7.40 1.03
CA GLU A 46 5.35 -7.79 0.27
C GLU A 46 5.09 -6.80 -0.85
N VAL A 47 4.25 -7.18 -1.82
CA VAL A 47 3.84 -6.30 -2.91
C VAL A 47 2.32 -6.23 -2.95
N TYR A 48 1.77 -5.05 -2.66
CA TYR A 48 0.35 -4.77 -2.83
C TYR A 48 0.13 -4.00 -4.14
N ILE A 49 -0.77 -4.50 -4.98
CA ILE A 49 -1.18 -3.88 -6.23
C ILE A 49 -2.68 -3.66 -6.16
N VAL A 50 -3.10 -2.42 -6.43
CA VAL A 50 -4.51 -2.05 -6.44
C VAL A 50 -5.04 -2.03 -7.87
N ASP A 51 -6.23 -2.59 -8.07
CA ASP A 51 -6.93 -2.67 -9.35
C ASP A 51 -8.03 -1.63 -9.42
N MET A 52 -8.04 -0.86 -10.50
CA MET A 52 -9.15 0.04 -10.78
C MET A 52 -10.21 -0.61 -11.67
N HIS A 53 -9.88 -1.67 -12.41
CA HIS A 53 -10.60 -2.11 -13.62
C HIS A 53 -11.66 -3.18 -13.42
N SER A 54 -11.55 -4.01 -12.39
CA SER A 54 -12.33 -5.24 -12.19
C SER A 54 -13.84 -4.99 -12.00
N ASP A 55 -14.19 -3.78 -11.57
CA ASP A 55 -15.52 -3.36 -11.14
C ASP A 55 -16.04 -2.11 -11.90
N MET A 56 -15.24 -1.51 -12.78
CA MET A 56 -15.64 -0.31 -13.54
C MET A 56 -16.83 -0.55 -14.46
N TRP A 57 -17.04 -1.81 -14.84
CA TRP A 57 -18.03 -2.24 -15.82
C TRP A 57 -19.21 -2.94 -15.18
N MET A 58 -19.40 -2.75 -13.86
CA MET A 58 -20.62 -3.16 -13.15
C MET A 58 -21.90 -2.48 -13.69
N GLY A 59 -21.91 -1.94 -14.90
CA GLY A 59 -23.08 -1.38 -15.55
C GLY A 59 -23.60 -0.12 -14.88
N LEU A 60 -22.85 0.47 -13.94
CA LEU A 60 -23.24 1.63 -13.13
C LEU A 60 -23.63 2.79 -14.06
N ASP A 61 -24.87 2.84 -14.48
CA ASP A 61 -25.50 3.93 -15.19
C ASP A 61 -26.96 4.04 -14.73
N ALA A 62 -27.74 4.92 -15.33
CA ALA A 62 -29.12 5.13 -14.90
C ALA A 62 -30.05 3.94 -15.23
N GLN A 63 -29.56 2.92 -15.93
CA GLN A 63 -30.36 1.85 -16.53
C GLN A 63 -29.90 0.45 -16.13
N HIS A 64 -28.68 0.23 -15.63
CA HIS A 64 -28.25 -1.06 -15.08
C HIS A 64 -27.45 -0.90 -13.77
N THR A 65 -27.70 -1.81 -12.82
CA THR A 65 -26.96 -2.10 -11.57
C THR A 65 -26.71 -0.96 -10.56
N SER A 66 -27.25 -1.14 -9.35
CA SER A 66 -27.29 -0.17 -8.27
C SER A 66 -25.97 -0.09 -7.46
N LEU A 67 -25.70 1.08 -6.88
CA LEU A 67 -24.71 1.31 -5.81
C LEU A 67 -24.77 0.26 -4.67
N GLU A 68 -25.92 -0.38 -4.51
CA GLU A 68 -26.14 -1.49 -3.60
C GLU A 68 -25.39 -2.76 -4.00
N LEU A 69 -25.29 -3.11 -5.29
CA LEU A 69 -24.47 -4.25 -5.72
C LEU A 69 -23.00 -3.98 -5.43
N ALA A 70 -22.52 -2.77 -5.75
CA ALA A 70 -21.15 -2.38 -5.45
C ALA A 70 -20.85 -2.53 -3.95
N ARG A 71 -21.75 -2.06 -3.07
CA ARG A 71 -21.59 -2.19 -1.60
C ARG A 71 -21.62 -3.64 -1.11
N ARG A 72 -22.35 -4.53 -1.78
CA ARG A 72 -22.45 -5.94 -1.39
C ARG A 72 -21.24 -6.75 -1.86
N SER A 73 -20.62 -6.34 -2.96
CA SER A 73 -19.51 -7.07 -3.60
C SER A 73 -18.15 -6.41 -3.43
N GLU A 74 -18.01 -5.29 -2.71
CA GLU A 74 -16.73 -4.56 -2.57
C GLU A 74 -15.58 -5.36 -1.93
N LYS A 75 -15.89 -6.54 -1.38
CA LYS A 75 -14.94 -7.47 -0.77
C LYS A 75 -14.76 -8.76 -1.57
N GLU A 76 -15.31 -8.82 -2.77
CA GLU A 76 -15.30 -9.99 -3.64
C GLU A 76 -14.43 -9.76 -4.87
N LYS A 77 -13.59 -10.73 -5.20
CA LYS A 77 -12.93 -10.80 -6.50
C LYS A 77 -13.84 -11.43 -7.52
N PHE A 78 -13.65 -11.05 -8.78
CA PHE A 78 -14.44 -11.58 -9.88
C PHE A 78 -13.64 -12.57 -10.72
N SER A 79 -14.35 -13.47 -11.37
CA SER A 79 -13.77 -14.41 -12.33
C SER A 79 -13.56 -13.76 -13.70
N THR A 80 -14.19 -12.61 -13.95
CA THR A 80 -14.16 -11.93 -15.24
C THR A 80 -14.05 -10.41 -15.09
N TYR A 81 -13.70 -9.77 -16.21
CA TYR A 81 -13.63 -8.32 -16.36
C TYR A 81 -14.97 -7.59 -16.20
N PHE A 82 -16.09 -8.30 -16.28
CA PHE A 82 -17.44 -7.71 -16.22
C PHE A 82 -17.97 -7.52 -14.79
N GLY A 83 -17.21 -7.95 -13.77
CA GLY A 83 -17.60 -7.82 -12.37
C GLY A 83 -18.46 -8.99 -11.86
N PRO A 84 -19.35 -8.76 -10.86
CA PRO A 84 -20.21 -9.79 -10.30
C PRO A 84 -21.25 -10.22 -11.33
N LEU A 85 -21.03 -11.39 -11.93
CA LEU A 85 -22.00 -12.08 -12.77
C LEU A 85 -22.69 -13.15 -11.93
N GLY A 86 -23.95 -13.46 -12.23
CA GLY A 86 -24.64 -14.56 -11.58
C GLY A 86 -23.91 -15.89 -11.84
N GLU A 87 -23.81 -16.75 -10.83
CA GLU A 87 -23.27 -18.10 -11.00
C GLU A 87 -23.98 -18.82 -12.16
N GLY A 88 -23.21 -19.38 -13.10
CA GLY A 88 -23.74 -20.12 -14.24
C GLY A 88 -24.15 -19.28 -15.46
N ASP A 89 -23.78 -17.99 -15.52
CA ASP A 89 -23.96 -17.20 -16.74
C ASP A 89 -22.93 -17.59 -17.82
N GLU A 90 -23.24 -18.67 -18.54
CA GLU A 90 -22.43 -19.18 -19.66
C GLU A 90 -22.20 -18.10 -20.75
N THR A 91 -23.14 -17.16 -20.91
CA THR A 91 -23.02 -16.09 -21.91
C THR A 91 -21.92 -15.11 -21.51
N ALA A 92 -21.87 -14.76 -20.22
CA ALA A 92 -20.87 -13.82 -19.72
C ALA A 92 -19.47 -14.45 -19.60
N HIS A 93 -19.37 -15.75 -19.31
CA HIS A 93 -18.10 -16.48 -19.42
C HIS A 93 -17.59 -16.50 -20.87
N GLN A 94 -18.46 -16.78 -21.84
CA GLN A 94 -18.10 -16.75 -23.25
C GLN A 94 -17.68 -15.34 -23.69
N ALA A 95 -18.39 -14.31 -23.26
CA ALA A 95 -18.01 -12.92 -23.51
C ALA A 95 -16.65 -12.56 -22.89
N ALA A 96 -16.31 -13.13 -21.72
CA ALA A 96 -15.01 -12.92 -21.09
C ALA A 96 -13.88 -13.58 -21.88
N LEU A 97 -14.11 -14.78 -22.43
CA LEU A 97 -13.17 -15.45 -23.32
C LEU A 97 -12.98 -14.67 -24.63
N GLU A 98 -14.07 -14.17 -25.23
CA GLU A 98 -14.01 -13.33 -26.44
C GLU A 98 -13.26 -12.01 -26.18
N MET A 99 -13.49 -11.38 -25.04
CA MET A 99 -12.75 -10.19 -24.62
C MET A 99 -11.27 -10.50 -24.36
N ALA A 100 -10.98 -11.68 -23.79
CA ALA A 100 -9.61 -12.11 -23.55
C ALA A 100 -8.83 -12.36 -24.84
N ASP A 101 -9.48 -12.98 -25.83
CA ASP A 101 -8.93 -13.14 -27.19
C ASP A 101 -8.71 -11.78 -27.87
N LEU A 102 -9.70 -10.88 -27.78
CA LEU A 102 -9.61 -9.53 -28.34
C LEU A 102 -8.48 -8.69 -27.72
N LEU A 103 -8.24 -8.83 -26.41
CA LEU A 103 -7.21 -8.10 -25.66
C LEU A 103 -5.91 -8.89 -25.53
N GLU A 104 -5.78 -10.02 -26.23
CA GLU A 104 -4.59 -10.86 -26.33
C GLU A 104 -4.03 -11.32 -24.96
N TYR A 105 -4.90 -11.82 -24.07
CA TYR A 105 -4.49 -12.39 -22.78
C TYR A 105 -5.24 -13.68 -22.42
N GLN A 106 -4.74 -14.40 -21.42
CA GLN A 106 -5.41 -15.60 -20.88
C GLN A 106 -6.16 -15.28 -19.59
N LEU A 107 -7.38 -15.80 -19.40
CA LEU A 107 -8.12 -15.55 -18.15
C LEU A 107 -7.41 -16.10 -16.91
N SER A 108 -6.67 -17.22 -17.04
CA SER A 108 -5.89 -17.83 -15.96
C SER A 108 -4.68 -17.01 -15.52
N GLU A 109 -4.32 -16.02 -16.33
CA GLU A 109 -3.14 -15.20 -16.17
C GLU A 109 -3.42 -13.92 -15.37
N VAL A 110 -4.69 -13.68 -15.01
CA VAL A 110 -5.13 -12.41 -14.46
C VAL A 110 -5.97 -12.58 -13.21
N ILE A 111 -5.89 -11.58 -12.34
CA ILE A 111 -6.74 -11.41 -11.18
C ILE A 111 -7.62 -10.19 -11.47
N HIS A 112 -8.93 -10.35 -11.33
CA HIS A 112 -9.87 -9.24 -11.40
C HIS A 112 -10.16 -8.78 -9.98
N GLY A 113 -9.33 -7.87 -9.51
CA GLY A 113 -9.36 -7.28 -8.18
C GLY A 113 -7.95 -6.86 -7.76
N ASN A 114 -7.84 -6.31 -6.55
CA ASN A 114 -6.54 -6.03 -5.95
C ASN A 114 -5.71 -7.31 -5.86
N SER A 115 -4.40 -7.22 -5.67
CA SER A 115 -3.58 -8.40 -5.37
C SER A 115 -2.53 -8.06 -4.32
N PHE A 116 -2.35 -8.96 -3.35
CA PHE A 116 -1.38 -8.78 -2.27
C PHE A 116 -0.48 -10.00 -2.19
N PHE A 117 0.78 -9.81 -2.58
CA PHE A 117 1.75 -10.89 -2.72
C PHE A 117 2.63 -10.96 -1.46
N LYS A 118 2.38 -11.96 -0.62
CA LYS A 118 3.19 -12.31 0.55
C LYS A 118 4.54 -12.87 0.15
N ALA A 119 5.65 -12.37 0.68
CA ALA A 119 6.97 -12.88 0.33
C ALA A 119 7.29 -14.18 1.09
N LEU A 120 7.52 -15.28 0.35
CA LEU A 120 7.90 -16.58 0.93
C LEU A 120 9.41 -16.75 1.10
N GLY A 121 10.20 -15.79 0.61
CA GLY A 121 11.65 -15.91 0.49
C GLY A 121 12.09 -16.63 -0.79
N GLY A 122 13.37 -16.48 -1.13
CA GLY A 122 13.93 -17.07 -2.36
C GLY A 122 13.34 -16.49 -3.65
N GLY A 123 12.71 -15.32 -3.60
CA GLY A 123 12.04 -14.70 -4.74
C GLY A 123 10.71 -15.37 -5.11
N ARG A 124 10.05 -16.07 -4.19
CA ARG A 124 8.69 -16.61 -4.38
C ARG A 124 7.67 -15.80 -3.60
N PHE A 125 6.46 -15.71 -4.14
CA PHE A 125 5.35 -15.02 -3.50
C PHE A 125 4.10 -15.89 -3.48
N GLU A 126 3.18 -15.56 -2.56
CA GLU A 126 1.84 -16.12 -2.47
C GLU A 126 0.82 -14.98 -2.53
N GLU A 127 -0.21 -15.09 -3.36
CA GLU A 127 -1.30 -14.11 -3.41
C GLU A 127 -2.28 -14.37 -2.27
N ILE A 128 -2.47 -13.40 -1.39
CA ILE A 128 -3.25 -13.53 -0.14
C ILE A 128 -4.27 -12.42 0.07
N SER A 129 -4.57 -11.58 -0.93
CA SER A 129 -5.42 -10.39 -0.69
C SER A 129 -6.82 -10.71 -0.17
N ASN A 130 -7.41 -11.85 -0.56
CA ASN A 130 -8.69 -12.31 -0.02
C ASN A 130 -8.59 -12.70 1.46
N THR A 131 -7.59 -13.52 1.82
CA THR A 131 -7.41 -13.97 3.23
C THR A 131 -6.94 -12.83 4.13
N ALA A 132 -6.27 -11.81 3.56
CA ALA A 132 -5.85 -10.60 4.26
C ALA A 132 -6.95 -9.52 4.35
N ASN A 133 -8.13 -9.71 3.73
CA ASN A 133 -9.22 -8.71 3.68
C ASN A 133 -8.87 -7.39 2.97
N LEU A 134 -8.01 -7.45 1.94
CA LEU A 134 -7.52 -6.27 1.20
C LEU A 134 -8.28 -5.98 -0.11
N GLU A 135 -9.37 -6.70 -0.38
CA GLU A 135 -10.24 -6.36 -1.51
C GLU A 135 -11.03 -5.08 -1.19
N THR A 136 -11.05 -4.15 -2.15
CA THR A 136 -11.72 -2.86 -2.07
C THR A 136 -12.05 -2.39 -3.47
N PHE A 137 -13.03 -1.49 -3.59
CA PHE A 137 -13.42 -0.94 -4.89
C PHE A 137 -12.86 0.45 -5.15
N TRP A 138 -12.57 0.66 -6.43
CA TRP A 138 -12.02 1.89 -7.00
C TRP A 138 -10.85 2.53 -6.24
N PRO A 139 -9.86 1.77 -5.74
CA PRO A 139 -8.64 2.33 -5.19
C PRO A 139 -7.82 3.06 -6.29
N TRP A 140 -7.06 4.07 -5.89
CA TRP A 140 -6.14 4.78 -6.79
C TRP A 140 -4.67 4.60 -6.41
N GLY A 141 -4.32 4.89 -5.17
CA GLY A 141 -2.94 4.82 -4.67
C GLY A 141 -2.86 4.17 -3.30
N ILE A 142 -1.66 3.81 -2.86
CA ILE A 142 -1.45 3.08 -1.60
C ILE A 142 -0.58 3.93 -0.67
N ALA A 143 -1.09 4.31 0.49
CA ALA A 143 -0.27 4.85 1.58
C ALA A 143 -0.17 3.79 2.68
N ALA A 144 0.97 3.08 2.74
CA ALA A 144 1.22 2.05 3.73
C ALA A 144 2.14 2.58 4.83
N GLU A 145 1.59 2.84 6.01
CA GLU A 145 2.27 3.43 7.17
C GLU A 145 1.60 2.94 8.46
N ASP A 146 2.28 3.06 9.60
CA ASP A 146 1.78 2.64 10.91
C ASP A 146 1.03 3.82 11.58
N PHE A 147 -0.29 3.92 11.38
CA PHE A 147 -1.07 5.11 11.76
C PHE A 147 -1.43 5.13 13.25
N ASP A 148 -1.57 3.97 13.88
CA ASP A 148 -1.87 3.85 15.30
C ASP A 148 -0.64 3.55 16.18
N ASN A 149 0.54 3.53 15.58
CA ASN A 149 1.83 3.31 16.22
C ASN A 149 1.93 1.98 16.96
N ASP A 150 1.31 0.90 16.49
CA ASP A 150 1.36 -0.41 17.15
C ASP A 150 2.58 -1.28 16.75
N GLY A 151 3.24 -0.92 15.63
CA GLY A 151 4.39 -1.63 15.06
C GLY A 151 4.11 -2.30 13.71
N HIS A 152 2.84 -2.34 13.28
CA HIS A 152 2.41 -2.95 12.04
C HIS A 152 1.97 -1.88 11.03
N PRO A 153 2.51 -1.87 9.81
CA PRO A 153 2.02 -0.95 8.78
C PRO A 153 0.55 -1.24 8.43
N ASP A 154 -0.26 -0.21 8.51
CA ASP A 154 -1.63 -0.14 8.00
C ASP A 154 -1.64 0.34 6.54
N VAL A 155 -2.81 0.39 5.92
CA VAL A 155 -2.98 0.87 4.55
C VAL A 155 -4.15 1.85 4.43
N PHE A 156 -3.84 3.07 3.99
CA PHE A 156 -4.85 4.03 3.54
C PHE A 156 -4.97 4.01 2.01
N LEU A 157 -6.20 3.86 1.51
CA LEU A 157 -6.55 3.87 0.09
C LEU A 157 -7.50 5.03 -0.22
N PRO A 158 -7.02 6.09 -0.90
CA PRO A 158 -7.91 7.03 -1.57
C PRO A 158 -8.69 6.30 -2.67
N SER A 159 -10.02 6.42 -2.62
CA SER A 159 -10.90 5.64 -3.49
C SER A 159 -12.04 6.44 -4.11
N GLY A 160 -12.65 5.82 -5.12
CA GLY A 160 -13.91 6.20 -5.73
C GLY A 160 -13.81 6.60 -7.19
N MET A 161 -14.97 6.61 -7.85
CA MET A 161 -15.08 6.94 -9.26
C MET A 161 -15.63 8.33 -9.53
N GLY A 162 -15.05 8.97 -10.54
CA GLY A 162 -15.60 10.21 -11.10
C GLY A 162 -16.78 9.96 -12.04
N TYR A 163 -17.14 8.71 -12.37
CA TYR A 163 -18.20 8.40 -13.32
C TYR A 163 -18.97 7.13 -12.91
N PRO A 164 -20.32 7.10 -12.96
CA PRO A 164 -21.22 8.25 -13.04
C PRO A 164 -21.40 8.83 -11.62
N PHE A 165 -20.38 9.58 -11.16
CA PHE A 165 -20.46 10.51 -10.02
C PHE A 165 -21.18 10.00 -8.75
N TYR A 166 -20.90 8.77 -8.31
CA TYR A 166 -21.38 8.28 -7.02
C TYR A 166 -20.36 8.50 -5.92
N TYR A 167 -20.87 8.71 -4.71
CA TYR A 167 -20.04 8.72 -3.52
C TYR A 167 -19.46 7.34 -3.28
N TRP A 168 -18.16 7.29 -3.04
CA TRP A 168 -17.48 6.12 -2.54
C TRP A 168 -16.50 6.53 -1.45
N ARG A 169 -16.40 5.70 -0.42
CA ARG A 169 -15.55 5.95 0.74
C ARG A 169 -14.08 5.69 0.42
N ASN A 170 -13.20 6.33 1.17
CA ASN A 170 -11.82 5.88 1.31
C ASN A 170 -11.76 4.69 2.26
N TYR A 171 -10.70 3.91 2.18
CA TYR A 171 -10.45 2.81 3.12
C TYR A 171 -9.25 3.12 4.00
N LEU A 172 -9.35 2.76 5.27
CA LEU A 172 -8.19 2.62 6.16
C LEU A 172 -8.21 1.23 6.72
N LEU A 173 -7.41 0.40 6.10
CA LEU A 173 -7.23 -1.01 6.40
C LEU A 173 -6.18 -1.07 7.49
N MET A 174 -6.63 -1.19 8.74
CA MET A 174 -5.76 -1.32 9.91
C MET A 174 -5.25 -2.76 9.99
N ASN A 175 -3.94 -2.93 10.17
CA ASN A 175 -3.33 -4.25 10.28
C ASN A 175 -3.60 -4.82 11.68
N ASN A 176 -4.16 -6.02 11.75
CA ASN A 176 -4.52 -6.63 13.03
C ASN A 176 -3.34 -7.35 13.71
N GLY A 177 -2.17 -7.44 13.06
CA GLY A 177 -1.01 -8.19 13.53
C GLY A 177 -1.13 -9.71 13.36
N ASP A 178 -2.22 -10.19 12.77
CA ASP A 178 -2.50 -11.62 12.48
C ASP A 178 -2.58 -11.93 10.98
N GLU A 179 -1.92 -11.09 10.18
CA GLU A 179 -1.91 -11.10 8.71
C GLU A 179 -3.25 -10.73 8.04
N THR A 180 -4.23 -10.26 8.81
CA THR A 180 -5.49 -9.71 8.30
C THR A 180 -5.60 -8.22 8.54
N PHE A 181 -6.46 -7.56 7.76
CA PHE A 181 -6.77 -6.14 7.91
C PHE A 181 -8.24 -5.90 8.23
N THR A 182 -8.51 -4.82 8.97
CA THR A 182 -9.87 -4.35 9.28
C THR A 182 -10.07 -2.95 8.72
N ASP A 183 -11.11 -2.74 7.91
CA ASP A 183 -11.48 -1.39 7.45
C ASP A 183 -12.09 -0.57 8.61
N ARG A 184 -11.43 0.55 8.93
CA ARG A 184 -11.83 1.52 9.95
C ARG A 184 -12.06 2.91 9.36
N GLY A 185 -12.10 3.06 8.03
CA GLY A 185 -12.19 4.37 7.37
C GLY A 185 -13.39 5.20 7.83
N SER A 186 -14.56 4.57 7.96
CA SER A 186 -15.78 5.22 8.43
C SER A 186 -15.69 5.65 9.90
N GLU A 187 -15.20 4.75 10.76
CA GLU A 187 -15.04 5.01 12.19
C GLU A 187 -14.05 6.15 12.46
N MET A 188 -12.96 6.18 11.70
CA MET A 188 -11.92 7.21 11.83
C MET A 188 -12.30 8.53 11.13
N GLY A 189 -13.45 8.59 10.46
CA GLY A 189 -13.95 9.80 9.81
C GLY A 189 -13.09 10.30 8.65
N ILE A 190 -12.32 9.41 8.02
CA ILE A 190 -11.38 9.72 6.93
C ILE A 190 -11.99 9.49 5.54
N GLU A 191 -13.31 9.39 5.49
CA GLU A 191 -14.05 9.38 4.25
C GLU A 191 -14.11 10.81 3.68
N PRO A 192 -14.29 10.97 2.36
CA PRO A 192 -14.79 12.26 1.88
C PRO A 192 -16.11 12.55 2.63
N PRO A 193 -16.33 13.74 3.20
CA PRO A 193 -17.52 13.96 4.02
C PRO A 193 -18.79 13.70 3.22
N ALA A 194 -19.75 13.01 3.84
CA ALA A 194 -21.07 12.73 3.28
C ALA A 194 -22.05 13.91 3.41
N GLY A 195 -21.73 14.94 4.22
CA GLY A 195 -22.50 16.19 4.41
C GLY A 195 -21.65 17.49 4.46
N GLY A 196 -22.19 18.62 3.93
CA GLY A 196 -21.46 19.86 3.62
C GLY A 196 -20.46 19.87 2.43
N ILE A 197 -20.86 19.48 1.21
CA ILE A 197 -19.91 18.72 0.38
C ILE A 197 -20.34 18.53 -1.07
N TYR A 198 -21.02 19.51 -1.67
CA TYR A 198 -21.25 19.49 -3.11
C TYR A 198 -20.45 20.61 -3.77
N LEU A 199 -19.76 20.29 -4.86
CA LEU A 199 -19.80 21.19 -5.99
C LEU A 199 -21.29 21.50 -6.22
N PRO A 200 -21.80 22.76 -6.14
CA PRO A 200 -23.21 23.08 -6.38
C PRO A 200 -23.75 22.53 -7.73
N GLN A 201 -22.84 22.14 -8.60
CA GLN A 201 -23.06 21.41 -9.82
C GLN A 201 -23.74 20.06 -9.55
N LYS A 202 -24.93 19.93 -10.14
CA LYS A 202 -25.56 18.63 -10.36
C LYS A 202 -25.10 18.09 -11.71
N ILE A 203 -24.88 16.79 -11.79
CA ILE A 203 -24.66 16.10 -13.06
C ILE A 203 -25.80 15.10 -13.21
N ARG A 204 -26.58 15.22 -14.31
CA ARG A 204 -27.81 14.43 -14.51
C ARG A 204 -28.78 14.50 -13.32
N ASN A 205 -28.95 15.68 -12.73
CA ASN A 205 -29.77 15.96 -11.54
C ASN A 205 -29.33 15.29 -10.23
N GLN A 206 -28.21 14.56 -10.22
CA GLN A 206 -27.61 14.02 -9.00
C GLN A 206 -26.53 14.96 -8.47
N PRO A 207 -26.36 15.08 -7.14
CA PRO A 207 -25.26 15.84 -6.57
C PRO A 207 -23.90 15.26 -7.00
N SER A 208 -22.96 16.10 -7.42
CA SER A 208 -21.60 15.64 -7.76
C SER A 208 -20.91 15.07 -6.52
N ALA A 209 -20.56 13.79 -6.54
CA ALA A 209 -19.80 13.16 -5.48
C ALA A 209 -18.35 13.65 -5.42
N ARG A 210 -17.76 13.57 -4.21
CA ARG A 210 -16.33 13.77 -3.97
C ARG A 210 -15.65 12.40 -3.95
N SER A 211 -14.46 12.34 -4.50
CA SER A 211 -13.67 11.12 -4.50
C SER A 211 -12.19 11.47 -4.45
N SER A 212 -11.47 10.79 -3.58
CA SER A 212 -10.04 10.99 -3.40
C SER A 212 -9.26 10.28 -4.51
N ARG A 213 -8.11 10.84 -4.90
CA ARG A 213 -7.25 10.27 -5.97
C ARG A 213 -5.86 9.90 -5.48
N CYS A 214 -5.34 10.67 -4.54
CA CYS A 214 -3.97 10.54 -4.09
C CYS A 214 -3.87 10.82 -2.60
N ALA A 215 -2.82 10.32 -1.98
CA ALA A 215 -2.55 10.54 -0.56
C ALA A 215 -1.04 10.73 -0.32
N ALA A 216 -0.71 11.60 0.62
CA ALA A 216 0.62 11.74 1.17
C ALA A 216 0.52 11.75 2.70
N THR A 217 1.40 11.02 3.35
CA THR A 217 1.42 10.86 4.80
C THR A 217 2.72 11.36 5.40
N ALA A 218 2.63 12.00 6.56
CA ALA A 218 3.76 12.45 7.36
C ALA A 218 3.28 12.80 8.77
N ASP A 219 4.21 12.83 9.73
CA ASP A 219 4.05 13.54 11.00
C ASP A 219 4.26 15.04 10.74
N PHE A 220 3.18 15.75 10.34
CA PHE A 220 3.29 17.14 9.89
C PHE A 220 3.46 18.11 11.06
N ASP A 221 2.89 17.78 12.22
CA ASP A 221 2.96 18.61 13.42
C ASP A 221 4.09 18.22 14.40
N GLY A 222 4.77 17.11 14.13
CA GLY A 222 5.95 16.65 14.87
C GLY A 222 5.61 15.97 16.20
N ASP A 223 4.37 15.48 16.35
CA ASP A 223 3.87 14.92 17.59
C ASP A 223 3.85 13.38 17.65
N GLY A 224 4.38 12.75 16.60
CA GLY A 224 4.57 11.31 16.50
C GLY A 224 3.37 10.53 15.97
N ARG A 225 2.24 11.18 15.69
CA ARG A 225 1.14 10.57 14.94
C ARG A 225 1.24 10.97 13.47
N LEU A 226 0.93 10.04 12.57
CA LEU A 226 0.94 10.32 11.15
C LEU A 226 -0.39 10.94 10.72
N GLU A 227 -0.32 12.02 9.96
CA GLU A 227 -1.46 12.60 9.28
C GLU A 227 -1.52 12.23 7.81
N ILE A 228 -2.70 12.41 7.24
CA ILE A 228 -3.00 12.11 5.84
C ILE A 228 -3.43 13.39 5.14
N VAL A 229 -2.76 13.73 4.04
CA VAL A 229 -3.24 14.72 3.07
C VAL A 229 -3.74 13.99 1.84
N THR A 230 -4.96 14.27 1.41
CA THR A 230 -5.51 13.72 0.17
C THR A 230 -5.99 14.81 -0.77
N ASN A 231 -5.84 14.59 -2.08
CA ASN A 231 -6.47 15.44 -3.08
C ASN A 231 -7.75 14.79 -3.60
N ASN A 232 -8.79 15.61 -3.74
CA ASN A 232 -10.11 15.17 -4.17
C ASN A 232 -10.39 15.66 -5.58
N PHE A 233 -11.09 14.83 -6.35
CA PHE A 233 -11.62 15.24 -7.63
C PHE A 233 -12.60 16.41 -7.42
N ASN A 234 -12.38 17.52 -8.15
CA ASN A 234 -13.26 18.69 -8.16
C ASN A 234 -13.44 19.40 -6.80
N ASP A 235 -12.48 19.27 -5.89
CA ASP A 235 -12.59 19.85 -4.56
C ASP A 235 -11.21 20.15 -3.95
N ARG A 236 -11.20 20.87 -2.83
CA ARG A 236 -9.96 21.18 -2.12
C ARG A 236 -9.31 19.91 -1.53
N PRO A 237 -7.98 19.93 -1.32
CA PRO A 237 -7.32 18.90 -0.54
C PRO A 237 -7.89 18.81 0.88
N TYR A 238 -7.93 17.60 1.43
CA TYR A 238 -8.25 17.36 2.83
C TYR A 238 -7.00 17.03 3.62
N TYR A 239 -6.97 17.51 4.85
CA TYR A 239 -5.96 17.22 5.85
C TYR A 239 -6.66 16.51 7.01
N TYR A 240 -6.34 15.23 7.19
CA TYR A 240 -6.83 14.43 8.29
C TYR A 240 -5.78 14.41 9.39
N ARG A 241 -6.09 15.11 10.48
CA ARG A 241 -5.26 15.07 11.69
C ARG A 241 -5.58 13.82 12.49
N SER A 242 -4.56 13.09 12.92
CA SER A 242 -4.78 11.91 13.75
C SER A 242 -5.21 12.29 15.17
N SER A 243 -6.34 11.73 15.60
CA SER A 243 -6.85 11.80 16.98
C SER A 243 -6.67 10.50 17.75
N LEU A 244 -5.90 9.54 17.22
CA LEU A 244 -5.60 8.28 17.89
C LEU A 244 -4.82 8.53 19.20
N PRO A 245 -4.91 7.62 20.19
CA PRO A 245 -4.11 7.72 21.41
C PRO A 245 -2.62 7.82 21.09
N ARG A 246 -1.88 8.63 21.87
CA ARG A 246 -0.43 8.68 21.74
C ARG A 246 0.19 7.37 22.20
N ARG A 247 1.04 6.81 21.36
CA ARG A 247 1.90 5.65 21.61
C ARG A 247 3.33 5.97 21.21
N ASN A 248 4.27 5.15 21.65
CA ASN A 248 5.67 5.38 21.37
C ASN A 248 5.98 5.21 19.88
N TYR A 249 6.95 5.97 19.38
CA TYR A 249 7.43 5.85 18.00
C TYR A 249 8.94 6.03 17.89
N GLY A 250 9.53 5.61 16.78
CA GLY A 250 10.88 5.97 16.37
C GLY A 250 10.86 6.42 14.92
N ALA A 251 11.53 7.52 14.59
CA ALA A 251 11.56 8.04 13.23
C ALA A 251 12.99 8.27 12.74
N PHE A 252 13.29 7.96 11.48
CA PHE A 252 14.62 8.10 10.89
C PHE A 252 14.55 8.86 9.56
N ARG A 253 15.27 9.98 9.47
CA ARG A 253 15.49 10.72 8.23
C ARG A 253 16.93 10.54 7.80
N LEU A 254 17.11 9.96 6.62
CA LEU A 254 18.42 9.54 6.12
C LEU A 254 18.93 10.49 5.03
N ARG A 255 20.24 10.72 5.03
CA ARG A 255 20.92 11.48 3.97
C ARG A 255 22.14 10.70 3.46
N GLY A 256 22.10 10.31 2.19
CA GLY A 256 23.22 9.67 1.51
C GLY A 256 24.35 10.66 1.20
N THR A 257 25.59 10.18 1.26
CA THR A 257 26.82 10.90 0.91
C THR A 257 27.59 10.20 -0.22
N GLN A 258 27.59 8.87 -0.22
CA GLN A 258 28.06 8.02 -1.32
C GLN A 258 26.88 7.47 -2.13
N SER A 259 25.81 7.11 -1.42
CA SER A 259 24.51 6.77 -1.99
C SER A 259 23.81 8.02 -2.54
N ASN A 260 22.68 7.83 -3.23
CA ASN A 260 21.85 8.96 -3.65
C ASN A 260 21.46 9.82 -2.41
N ARG A 261 21.42 11.16 -2.57
CA ARG A 261 21.25 12.13 -1.47
C ARG A 261 20.05 11.81 -0.58
N ASP A 262 18.95 11.37 -1.19
CA ASP A 262 17.69 11.12 -0.51
C ASP A 262 17.61 9.69 0.07
N ALA A 263 18.71 8.94 0.02
CA ALA A 263 18.87 7.58 0.56
C ALA A 263 17.85 6.55 0.03
N VAL A 264 17.24 6.79 -1.14
CA VAL A 264 16.26 5.88 -1.76
C VAL A 264 16.88 4.49 -1.90
N GLY A 265 16.18 3.49 -1.38
CA GLY A 265 16.63 2.10 -1.33
C GLY A 265 17.35 1.70 -0.03
N ALA A 266 17.67 2.66 0.85
CA ALA A 266 18.20 2.35 2.18
C ALA A 266 17.17 1.59 3.01
N LEU A 267 17.64 0.63 3.80
CA LEU A 267 16.83 -0.13 4.76
C LEU A 267 17.22 0.24 6.17
N VAL A 268 16.24 0.39 7.05
CA VAL A 268 16.43 0.46 8.49
C VAL A 268 15.75 -0.74 9.13
N LYS A 269 16.53 -1.53 9.88
CA LYS A 269 16.04 -2.57 10.78
C LYS A 269 16.10 -2.06 12.20
N LEU A 270 15.02 -2.21 12.93
CA LEU A 270 14.91 -1.77 14.31
C LEU A 270 14.72 -3.00 15.20
N HIS A 271 15.66 -3.24 16.11
CA HIS A 271 15.69 -4.42 16.97
C HIS A 271 15.14 -4.07 18.36
N ILE A 272 14.12 -4.82 18.79
CA ILE A 272 13.47 -4.66 20.11
C ILE A 272 13.25 -6.05 20.72
N GLY A 273 14.16 -6.47 21.60
CA GLY A 273 14.17 -7.85 22.09
C GLY A 273 14.33 -8.85 20.93
N GLU A 274 13.34 -9.72 20.74
CA GLU A 274 13.29 -10.70 19.65
C GLU A 274 12.61 -10.16 18.37
N GLU A 275 11.91 -9.02 18.47
CA GLU A 275 11.21 -8.42 17.34
C GLU A 275 12.16 -7.59 16.47
N VAL A 276 11.93 -7.64 15.15
CA VAL A 276 12.65 -6.82 14.17
C VAL A 276 11.64 -6.17 13.24
N MET A 277 11.64 -4.84 13.18
CA MET A 277 10.83 -4.09 12.23
C MET A 277 11.72 -3.61 11.08
N LEU A 278 11.26 -3.74 9.83
CA LEU A 278 11.95 -3.25 8.65
C LEU A 278 11.18 -2.11 7.98
N ARG A 279 11.88 -1.05 7.61
CA ARG A 279 11.36 -0.01 6.70
C ARG A 279 12.39 0.33 5.64
N GLN A 280 11.90 0.68 4.44
CA GLN A 280 12.74 1.08 3.31
C GLN A 280 12.46 2.53 2.92
N VAL A 281 13.50 3.30 2.59
CA VAL A 281 13.31 4.62 1.98
C VAL A 281 12.83 4.44 0.54
N GLN A 282 11.60 4.86 0.28
CA GLN A 282 10.97 4.76 -1.02
C GLN A 282 10.95 6.12 -1.74
N ALA A 283 10.78 6.07 -3.06
CA ALA A 283 10.66 7.25 -3.91
C ALA A 283 9.30 7.30 -4.65
N ALA A 284 8.41 6.34 -4.38
CA ALA A 284 7.07 6.24 -4.94
C ALA A 284 6.17 5.53 -3.92
N GLY A 285 4.87 5.85 -3.95
CA GLY A 285 3.91 5.34 -2.96
C GLY A 285 2.46 5.46 -3.40
N GLY A 286 2.01 6.66 -3.78
CA GLY A 286 0.62 6.90 -4.20
C GLY A 286 0.48 7.25 -5.69
N TYR A 287 -0.75 7.20 -6.19
CA TYR A 287 -1.10 7.69 -7.51
C TYR A 287 -0.88 9.21 -7.57
N LEU A 288 0.09 9.67 -8.37
CA LEU A 288 0.46 11.10 -8.49
C LEU A 288 0.87 11.77 -7.15
N SER A 289 1.28 10.99 -6.14
CA SER A 289 1.70 11.48 -4.82
C SER A 289 2.77 10.60 -4.18
N HIS A 290 3.45 11.15 -3.17
CA HIS A 290 4.41 10.40 -2.37
C HIS A 290 4.39 10.88 -0.91
N SER A 291 4.42 9.92 0.02
CA SER A 291 4.56 10.18 1.45
C SER A 291 5.95 10.70 1.81
N SER A 292 6.13 11.06 3.08
CA SER A 292 7.44 11.41 3.61
C SER A 292 8.48 10.29 3.36
N LYS A 293 9.74 10.68 3.16
CA LYS A 293 10.88 9.73 3.12
C LYS A 293 11.39 9.37 4.52
N THR A 294 10.84 9.99 5.57
CA THR A 294 11.12 9.63 6.95
C THR A 294 10.56 8.24 7.22
N LEU A 295 11.40 7.34 7.71
CA LEU A 295 10.99 6.00 8.10
C LEU A 295 10.39 6.07 9.50
N HIS A 296 9.11 5.76 9.60
CA HIS A 296 8.36 5.78 10.86
C HIS A 296 8.13 4.35 11.38
N PHE A 297 8.34 4.16 12.67
CA PHE A 297 8.15 2.90 13.38
C PHE A 297 7.23 3.17 14.57
N GLY A 298 6.03 2.61 14.58
CA GLY A 298 5.25 2.49 15.79
C GLY A 298 5.93 1.53 16.76
N LEU A 299 5.93 1.89 18.05
CA LEU A 299 6.54 1.08 19.10
C LEU A 299 5.49 0.62 20.12
N GLY A 300 4.23 1.06 20.01
CA GLY A 300 3.18 0.78 20.98
C GLY A 300 3.56 1.30 22.36
N ASP A 301 3.50 0.41 23.34
CA ASP A 301 3.92 0.70 24.72
C ASP A 301 5.38 0.31 25.01
N ARG A 302 6.13 -0.16 24.01
CA ARG A 302 7.52 -0.60 24.19
C ARG A 302 8.37 0.59 24.70
N PRO A 303 9.12 0.42 25.80
CA PRO A 303 9.76 1.54 26.49
C PRO A 303 11.13 1.92 25.90
N LYS A 304 11.68 1.11 25.00
CA LYS A 304 13.01 1.30 24.42
C LYS A 304 13.15 0.54 23.10
N VAL A 305 14.18 0.92 22.36
CA VAL A 305 14.75 0.19 21.22
C VAL A 305 16.16 -0.22 21.59
N ASP A 306 16.55 -1.46 21.30
CA ASP A 306 17.90 -1.93 21.68
C ASP A 306 18.96 -1.38 20.72
N TRP A 307 18.73 -1.46 19.42
CA TRP A 307 19.59 -0.85 18.39
C TRP A 307 18.89 -0.83 17.01
N ALA A 308 19.44 -0.04 16.09
CA ALA A 308 19.03 -0.01 14.69
C ALA A 308 20.21 -0.31 13.75
N GLU A 309 19.95 -1.09 12.69
CA GLU A 309 20.85 -1.30 11.55
C GLU A 309 20.36 -0.48 10.36
N ILE A 310 21.24 0.28 9.73
CA ILE A 310 20.97 0.98 8.47
C ILE A 310 21.84 0.35 7.39
N ARG A 311 21.20 -0.19 6.35
CA ARG A 311 21.88 -0.65 5.13
C ARG A 311 21.70 0.39 4.04
N TRP A 312 22.80 1.01 3.63
CA TRP A 312 22.81 2.04 2.59
C TRP A 312 22.85 1.43 1.18
N PRO A 313 22.33 2.13 0.15
CA PRO A 313 22.42 1.70 -1.25
C PRO A 313 23.86 1.46 -1.74
N SER A 314 24.84 2.15 -1.16
CA SER A 314 26.27 1.94 -1.41
C SER A 314 26.79 0.57 -0.96
N GLY A 315 26.00 -0.18 -0.19
CA GLY A 315 26.39 -1.42 0.47
C GLY A 315 26.89 -1.23 1.91
N ARG A 316 27.13 0.02 2.34
CA ARG A 316 27.59 0.32 3.69
C ARG A 316 26.58 -0.05 4.76
N ARG A 317 27.08 -0.36 5.96
CA ARG A 317 26.26 -0.63 7.15
C ARG A 317 26.57 0.33 8.28
N GLN A 318 25.51 0.82 8.92
CA GLN A 318 25.61 1.72 10.06
C GLN A 318 24.75 1.23 11.21
N ARG A 319 25.34 1.12 12.41
CA ARG A 319 24.64 0.75 13.64
C ARG A 319 24.40 1.97 14.52
N ILE A 320 23.19 2.07 15.07
CA ILE A 320 22.83 3.07 16.08
C ILE A 320 22.40 2.31 17.34
N ASP A 321 23.19 2.44 18.42
CA ASP A 321 22.87 1.81 19.71
C ASP A 321 21.82 2.62 20.48
N ALA A 322 20.83 1.93 21.04
CA ALA A 322 19.79 2.50 21.90
C ALA A 322 19.20 3.84 21.40
N PRO A 323 18.69 3.93 20.16
CA PRO A 323 18.09 5.17 19.66
C PRO A 323 16.93 5.58 20.57
N ALA A 324 16.90 6.87 20.94
CA ALA A 324 15.83 7.41 21.77
C ALA A 324 14.46 7.23 21.09
N ILE A 325 13.46 6.77 21.83
CA ILE A 325 12.07 6.75 21.39
C ILE A 325 11.47 8.15 21.40
N ASN A 326 10.34 8.31 20.73
CA ASN A 326 9.57 9.54 20.58
C ASN A 326 10.39 10.68 19.97
N ARG A 327 11.19 10.33 18.96
CA ARG A 327 12.16 11.23 18.36
C ARG A 327 12.42 10.91 16.90
N LEU A 328 12.60 11.99 16.12
CA LEU A 328 13.21 11.96 14.80
C LEU A 328 14.74 11.96 14.90
N HIS A 329 15.36 10.97 14.27
CA HIS A 329 16.79 10.80 14.13
C HIS A 329 17.25 11.21 12.73
N ASP A 330 18.03 12.28 12.66
CA ASP A 330 18.69 12.72 11.42
C ASP A 330 20.04 12.00 11.26
N ILE A 331 20.10 11.03 10.34
CA ILE A 331 21.28 10.20 10.14
C ILE A 331 21.91 10.44 8.77
N VAL A 332 23.23 10.65 8.78
CA VAL A 332 24.03 10.87 7.58
C VAL A 332 24.86 9.62 7.31
N GLU A 333 24.89 9.19 6.04
CA GLU A 333 25.71 8.06 5.60
C GLU A 333 27.18 8.31 5.94
N PRO A 334 27.83 7.38 6.65
CA PRO A 334 29.22 7.54 7.08
C PRO A 334 30.18 7.33 5.92
N GLU A 335 31.39 7.87 6.02
CA GLU A 335 32.46 7.69 5.02
C GLU A 335 32.98 6.25 4.97
N THR A 336 32.92 5.53 6.09
CA THR A 336 33.32 4.12 6.25
C THR A 336 32.25 3.36 7.03
N ASP A 337 32.24 2.02 6.95
CA ASP A 337 31.34 1.21 7.78
C ASP A 337 31.54 1.51 9.28
N SER A 338 30.43 1.55 10.02
CA SER A 338 30.49 1.59 11.48
C SER A 338 30.88 0.21 12.03
N LYS A 339 31.32 0.14 13.31
CA LYS A 339 31.82 -1.07 14.01
C LYS A 339 31.26 -2.42 13.49
N PRO A 340 32.09 -3.48 13.38
CA PRO A 340 31.64 -4.78 12.90
C PRO A 340 30.42 -5.29 13.68
N LEU A 341 29.42 -5.80 12.96
CA LEU A 341 28.34 -6.61 13.53
C LEU A 341 28.99 -7.84 14.15
N GLY A 342 28.93 -7.99 15.48
CA GLY A 342 29.49 -9.15 16.15
C GLY A 342 28.88 -10.43 15.59
N SER A 343 29.72 -11.26 14.97
CA SER A 343 29.36 -12.64 14.64
C SER A 343 29.19 -13.39 15.94
N THR A 344 27.98 -13.83 16.25
CA THR A 344 27.81 -14.94 17.17
C THR A 344 28.31 -16.18 16.45
N ASP A 345 29.55 -16.57 16.75
CA ASP A 345 30.10 -17.88 16.43
C ASP A 345 29.18 -18.93 17.07
N ALA A 346 28.44 -19.66 16.24
CA ALA A 346 27.95 -20.98 16.60
C ALA A 346 29.17 -21.91 16.59
N GLY A 347 29.81 -22.05 17.75
CA GLY A 347 30.79 -23.09 17.99
C GLY A 347 30.12 -24.46 17.85
N ASN A 348 30.50 -25.20 16.82
CA ASN A 348 30.38 -26.65 16.81
C ASN A 348 31.51 -27.20 17.71
N GLU A 349 31.13 -27.76 18.85
CA GLU A 349 31.73 -28.99 19.38
C GLU A 349 30.66 -30.08 19.45
#